data_AF-W3AMJ3-F1
#
_entry.id   AF-W3AMJ3-F1
#
_cell.length_a   1.000
_cell.length_b   1.000
_cell.length_c   1.000
_cell.angle_alpha   90.00
_cell.angle_beta   90.00
_cell.angle_gamma   90.00
#
_symmetry.space_group_name_H-M   'P 1'
#
loop_
_entity.id
_entity.type
_entity.pdbx_description
1 polymer ?
#
loop_
_entity_poly.entity_id
_entity_poly.type
_entity_poly.pdbx_seq_one_letter_code
_entity_poly.pdbx_strand_id
1 'polypeptide(L)'
;LSILSNYYISIMICIFMVIYFICLNVSYGTMPYFADAHHSGTEDEETEDTGAYGFECIMVRGLRFGVYSLIAGGLAAVTLLPEIFALQLTASSDINFPHVAQQYFTIIDMFARQMPIVETEQGLDHWPNIYAGAMVFLLLPLYFMNKRIRMREKAVNGVLLIFFFLSFSINMLNFIWHGFHYPNSLPCRQSFIYTFIELSMCYEAYIKRHEASVKQIGVSVAAAMGFIILAQKVVTDDAIKWYTFYVTMLFVLIYFFFMYADKLEKA
;
A
#
# COMPACT_ATOMS: atom_id res chain seq x y z
N LEU A 1 -10.12 18.20 3.90
CA LEU A 1 -10.53 18.26 2.48
C LEU A 1 -11.14 16.94 2.02
N SER A 2 -10.49 15.79 2.23
CA SER A 2 -11.03 14.47 1.85
C SER A 2 -12.49 14.30 2.28
N ILE A 3 -12.80 14.52 3.56
CA ILE A 3 -14.13 14.31 4.13
C ILE A 3 -15.19 15.16 3.42
N LEU A 4 -14.85 16.40 3.06
CA LEU A 4 -15.74 17.31 2.34
C LEU A 4 -15.99 16.85 0.89
N SER A 5 -15.03 16.16 0.28
CA SER A 5 -15.10 15.72 -1.12
C SER A 5 -15.81 14.39 -1.27
N ASN A 6 -15.52 13.42 -0.39
CA ASN A 6 -16.13 12.10 -0.42
C ASN A 6 -16.00 11.43 0.96
N TYR A 7 -17.10 11.34 1.69
CA TYR A 7 -17.14 10.72 3.02
C TYR A 7 -16.63 9.29 3.03
N TYR A 8 -17.09 8.48 2.08
CA TYR A 8 -16.80 7.06 2.06
C TYR A 8 -15.31 6.76 1.88
N ILE A 9 -14.68 7.41 0.89
CA ILE A 9 -13.22 7.32 0.68
C ILE A 9 -12.47 7.90 1.89
N SER A 10 -13.04 8.89 2.55
CA SER A 10 -12.40 9.53 3.70
C SER A 10 -12.34 8.66 4.94
N ILE A 11 -13.35 7.82 5.20
CA ILE A 11 -13.26 6.82 6.28
C ILE A 11 -12.00 5.97 6.09
N MET A 12 -11.78 5.47 4.88
CA MET A 12 -10.60 4.66 4.56
C MET A 12 -9.31 5.45 4.74
N ILE A 13 -9.26 6.70 4.28
CA ILE A 13 -8.09 7.55 4.47
C ILE A 13 -7.83 7.79 5.96
N CYS A 14 -8.85 8.05 6.77
CA CYS A 14 -8.71 8.29 8.21
C CYS A 14 -8.17 7.04 8.93
N ILE A 15 -8.72 5.86 8.65
CA ILE A 15 -8.21 4.58 9.19
C ILE A 15 -6.75 4.38 8.79
N PHE A 16 -6.44 4.58 7.50
CA PHE A 16 -5.08 4.49 6.99
C PHE A 16 -4.14 5.49 7.68
N MET A 17 -4.55 6.74 7.92
CA MET A 17 -3.71 7.74 8.59
C MET A 17 -3.31 7.30 10.00
N VAL A 18 -4.21 6.68 10.76
CA VAL A 18 -3.89 6.13 12.10
C VAL A 18 -2.86 5.02 11.99
N ILE A 19 -3.07 4.08 11.06
CA ILE A 19 -2.16 2.95 10.84
C ILE A 19 -0.79 3.43 10.37
N TYR A 20 -0.78 4.34 9.39
CA TYR A 20 0.42 4.90 8.83
C TYR A 20 1.19 5.76 9.84
N PHE A 21 0.50 6.49 10.72
CA PHE A 21 1.12 7.18 11.86
C PHE A 21 1.87 6.19 12.76
N ILE A 22 1.28 5.02 13.06
CA ILE A 22 1.97 3.97 13.81
C ILE A 22 3.18 3.46 13.02
N CYS A 23 3.03 3.16 11.72
CA CYS A 23 4.13 2.73 10.86
C CYS A 23 5.30 3.73 10.83
N LEU A 24 5.01 5.03 10.78
CA LEU A 24 6.01 6.09 10.79
C LEU A 24 6.74 6.17 12.14
N ASN A 25 6.02 6.10 13.26
CA ASN A 25 6.66 6.04 14.58
C ASN A 25 7.47 4.75 14.75
N VAL A 26 6.99 3.63 14.22
CA VAL A 26 7.73 2.37 14.21
C VAL A 26 8.89 2.40 13.24
N SER A 27 8.94 3.25 12.20
CA SER A 27 10.07 3.28 11.25
C SER A 27 11.12 4.33 11.59
N TYR A 28 10.67 5.50 12.07
CA TYR A 28 11.48 6.70 12.27
C TYR A 28 11.44 7.22 13.71
N GLY A 29 10.55 6.71 14.56
CA GLY A 29 10.33 7.26 15.91
C GLY A 29 11.49 7.09 16.89
N THR A 30 12.48 6.24 16.58
CA THR A 30 13.71 6.10 17.37
C THR A 30 14.96 6.57 16.61
N MET A 31 14.78 7.30 15.51
CA MET A 31 15.88 7.76 14.67
C MET A 31 16.26 9.19 15.08
N PRO A 32 17.55 9.50 15.31
CA PRO A 32 18.06 10.86 15.28
C PRO A 32 17.65 11.54 13.98
N TYR A 33 17.14 12.76 14.07
CA TYR A 33 16.86 13.58 12.89
C TYR A 33 18.19 13.91 12.22
N PHE A 34 18.70 13.00 11.41
CA PHE A 34 19.73 13.32 10.43
C PHE A 34 19.00 14.01 9.29
N ALA A 35 19.11 15.34 9.27
CA ALA A 35 18.77 16.11 8.10
C ALA A 35 19.46 15.51 6.88
N ASP A 36 18.71 15.34 5.80
CA ASP A 36 19.19 14.78 4.54
C ASP A 36 20.49 15.47 4.10
N ALA A 37 21.51 14.64 3.83
CA ALA A 37 22.83 15.06 3.36
C ALA A 37 22.79 15.53 1.90
N HIS A 38 22.08 16.63 1.64
CA HIS A 38 22.11 17.34 0.36
C HIS A 38 22.63 18.78 0.45
N HIS A 39 23.14 19.21 1.61
CA HIS A 39 23.91 20.46 1.70
C HIS A 39 25.41 20.19 1.67
N SER A 40 26.00 20.57 0.54
CA SER A 40 27.43 20.76 0.35
C SER A 40 27.98 21.79 1.34
N GLY A 41 28.96 21.36 2.14
CA GLY A 41 30.02 22.18 2.73
C GLY A 41 29.60 23.23 3.74
N THR A 42 29.78 22.94 5.03
CA THR A 42 30.76 23.59 5.93
C THR A 42 30.72 22.91 7.29
N GLU A 43 31.82 23.09 8.01
CA GLU A 43 32.24 22.42 9.23
C GLU A 43 31.29 22.61 10.43
N ASP A 44 31.33 21.62 11.32
CA ASP A 44 31.07 21.70 12.76
C ASP A 44 29.75 22.35 13.21
N GLU A 45 28.62 21.66 12.97
CA GLU A 45 27.49 21.74 13.91
C GLU A 45 27.47 20.46 14.74
N GLU A 46 27.85 20.58 16.02
CA GLU A 46 27.49 19.60 17.04
C GLU A 46 25.98 19.38 16.95
N THR A 47 25.57 18.25 16.37
CA THR A 47 24.19 17.78 16.46
C THR A 47 23.85 17.63 17.94
N GLU A 48 23.22 18.65 18.48
CA GLU A 48 22.62 18.64 19.81
C GLU A 48 21.61 17.50 19.81
N ASP A 49 21.99 16.38 20.43
CA ASP A 49 21.14 15.21 20.57
C ASP A 49 19.97 15.61 21.47
N THR A 50 18.90 16.12 20.86
CA THR A 50 17.73 16.70 21.55
C THR A 50 16.92 15.67 22.34
N GLY A 51 17.48 14.49 22.65
CA GLY A 51 16.88 13.48 23.51
C GLY A 51 15.50 13.00 23.06
N ALA A 52 15.13 13.24 21.80
CA ALA A 52 13.78 13.11 21.28
C ALA A 52 13.41 11.67 20.88
N TYR A 53 13.86 10.67 21.65
CA TYR A 53 13.62 9.24 21.40
C TYR A 53 12.80 8.56 22.51
N GLY A 54 12.30 9.34 23.48
CA GLY A 54 11.53 8.85 24.62
C GLY A 54 10.03 8.71 24.35
N PHE A 55 9.36 7.98 25.26
CA PHE A 55 7.90 7.85 25.32
C PHE A 55 7.18 9.22 25.28
N GLU A 56 7.77 10.24 25.92
CA GLU A 56 7.28 11.62 25.90
C GLU A 56 7.09 12.17 24.49
N CYS A 57 8.03 11.91 23.56
CA CYS A 57 7.93 12.39 22.19
C CYS A 57 6.78 11.69 21.44
N ILE A 58 6.63 10.38 21.62
CA ILE A 58 5.52 9.60 21.06
C ILE A 58 4.19 10.11 21.60
N MET A 59 4.12 10.41 22.90
CA MET A 59 2.93 10.97 23.53
C MET A 59 2.57 12.34 22.96
N VAL A 60 3.54 13.25 22.82
CA VAL A 60 3.33 14.58 22.22
C VAL A 60 2.87 14.46 20.76
N ARG A 61 3.49 13.56 19.97
CA ARG A 61 3.07 13.30 18.58
C ARG A 61 1.66 12.74 18.51
N GLY A 62 1.33 11.79 19.40
CA GLY A 62 0.00 11.20 19.52
C GLY A 62 -1.06 12.23 19.90
N LEU A 63 -0.77 13.09 20.89
CA LEU A 63 -1.66 14.16 21.30
C LEU A 63 -1.89 15.17 20.16
N ARG A 64 -0.82 15.62 19.50
CA ARG A 64 -0.92 16.51 18.34
C ARG A 64 -1.75 15.88 17.23
N PHE A 65 -1.46 14.62 16.88
CA PHE A 65 -2.22 13.89 15.87
C PHE A 65 -3.71 13.80 16.23
N GLY A 66 -4.03 13.49 17.49
CA GLY A 66 -5.40 13.44 17.99
C GLY A 66 -6.11 14.79 17.90
N VAL A 67 -5.49 15.86 18.40
CA VAL A 67 -6.07 17.21 18.39
C VAL A 67 -6.31 17.69 16.95
N TYR A 68 -5.33 17.56 16.06
CA TYR A 68 -5.50 17.97 14.66
C TYR A 68 -6.52 17.11 13.92
N SER A 69 -6.61 15.81 14.22
CA SER A 69 -7.64 14.93 13.64
C SER A 69 -9.04 15.34 14.09
N LEU A 70 -9.22 15.70 15.37
CA LEU A 70 -10.50 16.19 15.90
C LEU A 70 -10.90 17.53 15.29
N ILE A 71 -9.95 18.47 15.15
CA ILE A 71 -10.21 19.75 14.48
C ILE A 71 -10.61 19.50 13.03
N ALA A 72 -9.91 18.63 12.30
CA ALA A 72 -10.23 18.29 10.92
C ALA A 72 -11.63 17.66 10.78
N GLY A 73 -11.99 16.74 11.68
CA GLY A 73 -13.33 16.15 11.73
C GLY A 73 -14.41 17.16 12.08
N GLY A 74 -14.15 18.04 13.05
CA GLY A 74 -15.05 19.12 13.47
C GLY A 74 -15.31 20.13 12.35
N LEU A 75 -14.26 20.52 11.61
CA LEU A 75 -14.41 21.39 10.44
C LEU A 75 -15.23 20.73 9.32
N ALA A 76 -15.20 19.40 9.22
CA ALA A 76 -16.01 18.63 8.27
C ALA A 76 -17.40 18.25 8.81
N ALA A 77 -17.77 18.65 10.03
CA ALA A 77 -19.06 18.30 10.64
C ALA A 77 -20.26 18.78 9.82
N VAL A 78 -20.10 19.90 9.10
CA VAL A 78 -21.13 20.48 8.22
C VAL A 78 -21.59 19.52 7.13
N THR A 79 -20.72 18.63 6.64
CA THR A 79 -21.07 17.56 5.69
C THR A 79 -21.31 16.22 6.37
N LEU A 80 -20.53 15.90 7.42
CA LEU A 80 -20.61 14.61 8.11
C LEU A 80 -21.95 14.37 8.81
N LEU A 81 -22.47 15.38 9.53
CA LEU A 81 -23.68 15.19 10.32
C LEU A 81 -24.91 14.93 9.43
N PRO A 82 -25.20 15.72 8.38
CA PRO A 82 -26.30 15.42 7.47
C PRO A 82 -26.18 14.04 6.82
N GLU A 83 -24.97 13.62 6.47
CA GLU A 83 -24.73 12.33 5.81
C GLU A 83 -24.98 11.14 6.74
N ILE A 84 -24.52 11.23 8.00
CA ILE A 84 -24.80 10.19 9.01
C ILE A 84 -26.32 10.04 9.21
N PHE A 85 -27.06 11.16 9.33
CA PHE A 85 -28.52 11.11 9.45
C PHE A 85 -29.19 10.55 8.20
N ALA A 86 -28.69 10.88 7.01
CA ALA A 86 -29.20 10.32 5.77
C ALA A 86 -28.97 8.80 5.68
N LEU A 87 -27.78 8.31 6.03
CA LEU A 87 -27.44 6.89 6.00
C LEU A 87 -28.28 6.06 6.99
N GLN A 88 -28.60 6.61 8.16
CA GLN A 88 -29.51 5.98 9.13
C GLN A 88 -30.93 5.73 8.58
N LEU A 89 -31.34 6.47 7.55
CA LEU A 89 -32.63 6.29 6.89
C LEU A 89 -32.58 5.29 5.72
N THR A 90 -31.42 4.70 5.44
CA THR A 90 -31.21 3.75 4.34
C THR A 90 -31.04 2.31 4.84
N ALA A 91 -30.95 1.36 3.92
CA ALA A 91 -30.65 -0.05 4.20
C ALA A 91 -29.28 -0.28 4.87
N SER A 92 -28.41 0.75 4.93
CA SER A 92 -27.11 0.70 5.60
C SER A 92 -27.16 1.01 7.10
N SER A 93 -28.35 1.16 7.69
CA SER A 93 -28.53 1.51 9.10
C SER A 93 -28.32 0.34 10.08
N ASP A 94 -28.52 -0.90 9.61
CA ASP A 94 -28.33 -2.10 10.42
C ASP A 94 -26.85 -2.51 10.49
N ILE A 95 -26.26 -2.39 11.68
CA ILE A 95 -24.89 -2.83 11.96
C ILE A 95 -24.93 -4.28 12.46
N ASN A 96 -24.77 -5.23 11.53
CA ASN A 96 -24.63 -6.64 11.86
C ASN A 96 -23.17 -7.09 11.64
N PHE A 97 -22.36 -7.01 12.69
CA PHE A 97 -20.95 -7.38 12.59
C PHE A 97 -20.81 -8.88 12.29
N PRO A 98 -20.05 -9.28 11.26
CA PRO A 98 -19.90 -10.69 10.90
C PRO A 98 -19.29 -11.51 12.03
N HIS A 99 -19.95 -12.59 12.43
CA HIS A 99 -19.49 -13.46 13.54
C HIS A 99 -18.46 -14.51 13.11
N VAL A 100 -18.39 -14.83 11.82
CA VAL A 100 -17.48 -15.84 11.26
C VAL A 100 -16.54 -15.17 10.27
N ALA A 101 -15.23 -15.36 10.48
CA ALA A 101 -14.21 -14.88 9.57
C ALA A 101 -14.25 -15.74 8.30
N GLN A 102 -14.46 -15.09 7.16
CA GLN A 102 -14.46 -15.72 5.84
C GLN A 102 -13.42 -15.07 4.96
N GLN A 103 -12.71 -15.90 4.21
CA GLN A 103 -11.72 -15.48 3.24
C GLN A 103 -12.34 -15.50 1.84
N TYR A 104 -12.34 -14.37 1.15
CA TYR A 104 -12.95 -14.23 -0.18
C TYR A 104 -12.08 -14.82 -1.28
N PHE A 105 -10.77 -14.58 -1.24
CA PHE A 105 -9.82 -14.99 -2.28
C PHE A 105 -8.42 -15.19 -1.71
N THR A 106 -7.54 -15.87 -2.47
CA THR A 106 -6.16 -16.15 -2.03
C THR A 106 -5.21 -14.98 -2.28
N ILE A 107 -4.03 -15.02 -1.65
CA ILE A 107 -2.93 -14.07 -1.93
C ILE A 107 -2.52 -14.14 -3.40
N ILE A 108 -2.50 -15.35 -3.98
CA ILE A 108 -2.04 -15.53 -5.35
C ILE A 108 -3.04 -14.92 -6.33
N ASP A 109 -4.34 -15.16 -6.13
CA ASP A 109 -5.38 -14.54 -6.96
C ASP A 109 -5.31 -13.01 -6.88
N MET A 110 -5.21 -12.46 -5.66
CA MET A 110 -5.13 -11.01 -5.49
C MET A 110 -3.88 -10.41 -6.14
N PHE A 111 -2.71 -11.01 -5.93
CA PHE A 111 -1.46 -10.52 -6.49
C PHE A 111 -1.42 -10.70 -8.02
N ALA A 112 -2.13 -11.70 -8.56
CA ALA A 112 -2.29 -11.87 -10.00
C ALA A 112 -3.16 -10.79 -10.66
N ARG A 113 -4.09 -10.16 -9.92
CA ARG A 113 -4.86 -9.02 -10.45
C ARG A 113 -3.96 -7.82 -10.82
N GLN A 114 -2.74 -7.75 -10.30
CA GLN A 114 -1.71 -6.78 -10.71
C GLN A 114 -1.16 -6.96 -12.13
N MET A 115 -1.63 -7.97 -12.86
CA MET A 115 -1.34 -8.14 -14.28
C MET A 115 -2.18 -7.18 -15.15
N PRO A 116 -1.68 -6.75 -16.32
CA PRO A 116 -2.42 -5.85 -17.20
C PRO A 116 -3.64 -6.55 -17.81
N ILE A 117 -4.68 -5.78 -18.15
CA ILE A 117 -5.86 -6.28 -18.88
C ILE A 117 -6.66 -7.33 -18.06
N VAL A 118 -6.58 -7.28 -16.73
CA VAL A 118 -7.53 -7.96 -15.85
C VAL A 118 -8.84 -7.18 -15.85
N GLU A 119 -9.96 -7.87 -16.03
CA GLU A 119 -11.29 -7.25 -16.06
C GLU A 119 -11.62 -6.61 -14.69
N THR A 120 -12.16 -5.40 -14.70
CA THR A 120 -12.55 -4.70 -13.46
C THR A 120 -13.79 -5.35 -12.88
N GLU A 121 -13.75 -5.63 -11.58
CA GLU A 121 -14.93 -6.10 -10.84
C GLU A 121 -15.90 -4.93 -10.62
N GLN A 122 -17.16 -5.16 -10.98
CA GLN A 122 -18.28 -4.22 -10.78
C GLN A 122 -19.43 -4.83 -9.96
N GLY A 123 -19.37 -6.13 -9.70
CA GLY A 123 -20.39 -6.90 -9.00
C GLY A 123 -20.15 -6.99 -7.50
N LEU A 124 -20.59 -8.12 -6.95
CA LEU A 124 -20.61 -8.42 -5.52
C LEU A 124 -19.62 -9.52 -5.15
N ASP A 125 -18.72 -9.90 -6.04
CA ASP A 125 -17.79 -11.02 -5.83
C ASP A 125 -16.54 -10.62 -5.02
N HIS A 126 -16.58 -9.47 -4.34
CA HIS A 126 -15.58 -9.03 -3.37
C HIS A 126 -14.17 -8.72 -3.91
N TRP A 127 -13.93 -8.90 -5.20
CA TRP A 127 -12.61 -8.70 -5.81
C TRP A 127 -12.11 -7.25 -5.72
N PRO A 128 -10.86 -7.03 -5.28
CA PRO A 128 -10.23 -5.72 -5.33
C PRO A 128 -9.82 -5.39 -6.76
N ASN A 129 -10.11 -4.16 -7.18
CA ASN A 129 -9.62 -3.63 -8.45
C ASN A 129 -8.18 -3.11 -8.26
N ILE A 130 -7.16 -3.90 -8.62
CA ILE A 130 -5.74 -3.51 -8.51
C ILE A 130 -4.96 -3.96 -9.73
N TYR A 131 -4.56 -3.01 -10.58
CA TYR A 131 -3.40 -3.12 -11.48
C TYR A 131 -2.45 -1.96 -11.13
N ALA A 132 -1.22 -2.26 -10.73
CA ALA A 132 -0.22 -1.24 -10.39
C ALA A 132 1.00 -1.27 -11.33
N GLY A 133 0.82 -1.73 -12.57
CA GLY A 133 1.87 -1.78 -13.58
C GLY A 133 2.63 -3.11 -13.57
N ALA A 134 2.89 -3.70 -14.75
CA ALA A 134 3.70 -4.92 -14.86
C ALA A 134 5.13 -4.75 -14.28
N MET A 135 5.58 -3.51 -14.07
CA MET A 135 6.87 -3.20 -13.45
C MET A 135 6.91 -3.52 -11.94
N VAL A 136 5.76 -3.61 -11.26
CA VAL A 136 5.70 -3.99 -9.83
C VAL A 136 6.30 -5.37 -9.59
N PHE A 137 6.02 -6.33 -10.47
CA PHE A 137 6.59 -7.68 -10.37
C PHE A 137 8.13 -7.69 -10.35
N LEU A 138 8.75 -6.68 -10.97
CA LEU A 138 10.20 -6.54 -11.01
C LEU A 138 10.72 -5.67 -9.85
N LEU A 139 10.09 -4.52 -9.60
CA LEU A 139 10.57 -3.55 -8.62
C LEU A 139 10.31 -3.96 -7.17
N LEU A 140 9.22 -4.68 -6.90
CA LEU A 140 8.87 -5.06 -5.53
C LEU A 140 9.88 -6.07 -4.95
N PRO A 141 10.30 -7.16 -5.66
CA PRO A 141 11.42 -7.98 -5.20
C PRO A 141 12.73 -7.19 -5.07
N LEU A 142 13.02 -6.28 -6.01
CA LEU A 142 14.19 -5.42 -5.92
C LEU A 142 14.17 -4.53 -4.68
N TYR A 143 13.02 -3.98 -4.30
CA TYR A 143 12.84 -3.18 -3.08
C TYR A 143 13.33 -3.95 -1.85
N PHE A 144 12.86 -5.18 -1.67
CA PHE A 144 13.24 -6.02 -0.52
C PHE A 144 14.72 -6.44 -0.56
N MET A 145 15.31 -6.62 -1.74
CA MET A 145 16.73 -6.95 -1.89
C MET A 145 17.69 -5.75 -1.82
N ASN A 146 17.19 -4.51 -1.97
CA ASN A 146 18.04 -3.33 -2.07
C ASN A 146 18.70 -3.00 -0.73
N LYS A 147 20.04 -3.01 -0.66
CA LYS A 147 20.79 -2.80 0.60
C LYS A 147 20.74 -1.36 1.12
N ARG A 148 20.43 -0.37 0.27
CA ARG A 148 20.28 1.03 0.68
C ARG A 148 18.98 1.34 1.40
N ILE A 149 18.00 0.45 1.29
CA ILE A 149 16.71 0.59 1.96
C ILE A 149 16.82 -0.14 3.29
N ARG A 150 16.46 0.54 4.38
CA ARG A 150 16.69 0.01 5.73
C ARG A 150 15.80 -1.20 5.96
N MET A 151 16.32 -2.23 6.64
CA MET A 151 15.55 -3.44 6.92
C MET A 151 14.26 -3.16 7.71
N ARG A 152 14.28 -2.13 8.56
CA ARG A 152 13.12 -1.67 9.33
C ARG A 152 12.00 -1.13 8.42
N GLU A 153 12.33 -0.29 7.44
CA GLU A 153 11.37 0.24 6.47
C GLU A 153 10.76 -0.89 5.64
N LYS A 154 11.59 -1.83 5.19
CA LYS A 154 11.13 -3.02 4.46
C LYS A 154 10.18 -3.86 5.30
N ALA A 155 10.52 -4.11 6.56
CA ALA A 155 9.68 -4.91 7.45
C ALA A 155 8.33 -4.21 7.69
N VAL A 156 8.32 -2.90 7.98
CA VAL A 156 7.08 -2.14 8.18
C VAL A 156 6.23 -2.11 6.92
N ASN A 157 6.81 -1.83 5.75
CA ASN A 157 6.08 -1.80 4.50
C ASN A 157 5.60 -3.20 4.07
N GLY A 158 6.39 -4.25 4.30
CA GLY A 158 5.98 -5.64 4.05
C GLY A 158 4.81 -6.07 4.93
N VAL A 159 4.84 -5.74 6.23
CA VAL A 159 3.70 -5.96 7.14
C VAL A 159 2.48 -5.16 6.69
N LEU A 160 2.68 -3.91 6.24
CA LEU A 160 1.59 -3.07 5.74
C LEU A 160 0.94 -3.67 4.49
N LEU A 161 1.72 -4.20 3.53
CA LEU A 161 1.19 -4.91 2.36
C LEU A 161 0.36 -6.13 2.76
N ILE A 162 0.87 -6.96 3.68
CA ILE A 162 0.15 -8.15 4.17
C ILE A 162 -1.14 -7.73 4.87
N PHE A 163 -1.10 -6.69 5.70
CA PHE A 163 -2.27 -6.17 6.38
C PHE A 163 -3.34 -5.67 5.39
N PHE A 164 -2.95 -4.98 4.31
CA PHE A 164 -3.89 -4.59 3.26
C PHE A 164 -4.43 -5.81 2.50
N PHE A 165 -3.60 -6.81 2.19
CA PHE A 165 -4.08 -8.08 1.63
C PHE A 165 -5.18 -8.69 2.50
N LEU A 166 -4.92 -8.86 3.80
CA LEU A 166 -5.89 -9.40 4.75
C LEU A 166 -7.15 -8.53 4.82
N SER A 167 -6.98 -7.22 4.71
CA SER A 167 -8.08 -6.25 4.70
C SER A 167 -8.99 -6.36 3.49
N PHE A 168 -8.47 -6.80 2.34
CA PHE A 168 -9.27 -7.11 1.16
C PHE A 168 -9.94 -8.47 1.28
N SER A 169 -9.18 -9.47 1.74
CA SER A 169 -9.58 -10.88 1.68
C SER A 169 -10.48 -11.31 2.83
N ILE A 170 -10.34 -10.75 4.03
CA ILE A 170 -11.14 -11.13 5.21
C ILE A 170 -12.36 -10.24 5.33
N ASN A 171 -13.55 -10.85 5.34
CA ASN A 171 -14.84 -10.16 5.45
C ASN A 171 -14.94 -9.18 6.63
N MET A 172 -14.47 -9.56 7.82
CA MET A 172 -14.48 -8.74 9.03
C MET A 172 -13.63 -7.46 8.87
N LEU A 173 -12.43 -7.59 8.30
CA LEU A 173 -11.55 -6.44 8.09
C LEU A 173 -12.15 -5.53 7.02
N ASN A 174 -12.65 -6.10 5.93
CA ASN A 174 -13.34 -5.39 4.88
C ASN A 174 -14.54 -4.57 5.42
N PHE A 175 -15.32 -5.16 6.32
CA PHE A 175 -16.44 -4.50 7.01
C PHE A 175 -15.99 -3.29 7.86
N ILE A 176 -14.84 -3.39 8.54
CA ILE A 176 -14.25 -2.27 9.31
C ILE A 176 -13.83 -1.13 8.36
N TRP A 177 -13.17 -1.45 7.25
CA TRP A 177 -12.77 -0.45 6.25
C TRP A 177 -13.95 0.28 5.61
N HIS A 178 -15.11 -0.37 5.60
CA HIS A 178 -16.35 0.18 5.11
C HIS A 178 -17.19 0.84 6.20
N GLY A 179 -16.62 1.17 7.36
CA GLY A 179 -17.32 1.93 8.40
C GLY A 179 -18.42 1.14 9.10
N PHE A 180 -18.24 -0.17 9.25
CA PHE A 180 -19.18 -1.10 9.89
C PHE A 180 -20.49 -1.30 9.11
N HIS A 181 -20.42 -1.24 7.79
CA HIS A 181 -21.50 -1.67 6.91
C HIS A 181 -20.93 -2.33 5.65
N TYR A 182 -21.68 -3.23 5.03
CA TYR A 182 -21.29 -3.76 3.72
C TYR A 182 -21.64 -2.75 2.62
N PRO A 183 -20.75 -2.49 1.65
CA PRO A 183 -21.09 -1.65 0.53
C PRO A 183 -22.00 -2.35 -0.48
N ASN A 184 -22.85 -1.56 -1.11
CA ASN A 184 -23.46 -1.95 -2.38
C ASN A 184 -22.43 -1.77 -3.50
N SER A 185 -21.96 -2.89 -4.06
CA SER A 185 -20.98 -2.97 -5.15
C SER A 185 -19.62 -2.31 -4.87
N LEU A 186 -18.64 -2.66 -5.70
CA LEU A 186 -17.25 -2.18 -5.58
C LEU A 186 -16.69 -2.34 -4.15
N PRO A 187 -16.65 -3.58 -3.65
CA PRO A 187 -15.96 -3.90 -2.40
C PRO A 187 -14.46 -3.57 -2.52
N CYS A 188 -13.78 -3.49 -1.39
CA CYS A 188 -12.31 -3.31 -1.35
C CYS A 188 -11.80 -1.97 -1.92
N ARG A 189 -12.58 -0.88 -1.86
CA ARG A 189 -12.15 0.44 -2.41
C ARG A 189 -10.86 0.98 -1.81
N GLN A 190 -10.45 0.51 -0.62
CA GLN A 190 -9.14 0.81 -0.03
C GLN A 190 -7.95 0.30 -0.88
N SER A 191 -8.21 -0.35 -2.01
CA SER A 191 -7.24 -0.76 -3.02
C SER A 191 -6.37 0.39 -3.55
N PHE A 192 -6.91 1.62 -3.66
CA PHE A 192 -6.10 2.77 -4.08
C PHE A 192 -4.99 3.10 -3.07
N ILE A 193 -5.23 2.86 -1.77
CA ILE A 193 -4.23 3.10 -0.71
C ILE A 193 -3.13 2.05 -0.81
N TYR A 194 -3.50 0.78 -1.03
CA TYR A 194 -2.55 -0.28 -1.31
C TYR A 194 -1.68 0.04 -2.52
N THR A 195 -2.29 0.44 -3.64
CA THR A 195 -1.57 0.83 -4.86
C THR A 195 -0.61 2.00 -4.58
N PHE A 196 -1.01 2.99 -3.79
CA PHE A 196 -0.13 4.09 -3.41
C PHE A 196 1.10 3.62 -2.62
N ILE A 197 0.90 2.76 -1.61
CA ILE A 197 2.00 2.19 -0.81
C ILE A 197 2.93 1.36 -1.70
N GLU A 198 2.36 0.48 -2.51
CA GLU A 198 3.10 -0.37 -3.44
C GLU A 198 3.94 0.45 -4.43
N LEU A 199 3.34 1.46 -5.06
CA LEU A 199 4.04 2.35 -5.98
C LEU A 199 5.12 3.17 -5.28
N SER A 200 4.92 3.59 -4.03
CA SER A 200 5.95 4.30 -3.27
C SER A 200 7.20 3.43 -3.00
N MET A 201 7.00 2.14 -2.68
CA MET A 201 8.11 1.18 -2.59
C MET A 201 8.79 0.96 -3.94
N CYS A 202 7.99 0.80 -5.01
CA CYS A 202 8.53 0.62 -6.35
C CYS A 202 9.33 1.84 -6.80
N TYR A 203 8.85 3.04 -6.53
CA TYR A 203 9.53 4.30 -6.79
C TYR A 203 10.87 4.39 -6.05
N GLU A 204 10.89 4.05 -4.76
CA GLU A 204 12.12 4.03 -3.97
C GLU A 204 13.14 3.01 -4.51
N ALA A 205 12.68 1.82 -4.89
CA ALA A 205 13.51 0.81 -5.54
C ALA A 205 14.05 1.29 -6.89
N TYR A 206 13.23 2.01 -7.67
CA TYR A 206 13.62 2.54 -8.97
C TYR A 206 14.67 3.65 -8.87
N ILE A 207 14.55 4.58 -7.92
CA ILE A 207 15.57 5.62 -7.69
C ILE A 207 16.88 4.98 -7.25
N LYS A 208 16.81 4.02 -6.33
CA LYS A 208 17.98 3.33 -5.79
C LYS A 208 18.43 2.14 -6.65
N ARG A 209 17.95 2.01 -7.90
CA ARG A 209 18.21 0.86 -8.78
C ARG A 209 19.68 0.72 -9.18
N HIS A 210 20.42 1.82 -9.24
CA HIS A 210 21.83 1.80 -9.62
C HIS A 210 22.71 1.03 -8.62
N GLU A 211 22.22 0.83 -7.40
CA GLU A 211 22.90 0.02 -6.37
C GLU A 211 22.60 -1.48 -6.50
N ALA A 212 21.51 -1.85 -7.20
CA ALA A 212 21.16 -3.25 -7.41
C ALA A 212 22.16 -3.90 -8.38
N SER A 213 22.77 -5.01 -7.98
CA SER A 213 23.64 -5.79 -8.87
C SER A 213 22.85 -6.43 -10.02
N VAL A 214 23.51 -6.73 -11.14
CA VAL A 214 22.91 -7.47 -12.27
C VAL A 214 22.32 -8.81 -11.80
N LYS A 215 22.96 -9.46 -10.82
CA LYS A 215 22.45 -10.68 -10.17
C LYS A 215 21.09 -10.44 -9.48
N GLN A 216 20.94 -9.34 -8.73
CA GLN A 216 19.67 -8.99 -8.07
C GLN A 216 18.57 -8.66 -9.07
N ILE A 217 18.91 -8.00 -10.18
CA ILE A 217 17.96 -7.77 -11.28
C ILE A 217 17.51 -9.11 -11.87
N GLY A 218 18.45 -10.02 -12.16
CA GLY A 218 18.14 -11.37 -12.66
C GLY A 218 17.27 -12.19 -11.69
N VAL A 219 17.55 -12.12 -10.38
CA VAL A 219 16.71 -12.77 -9.35
C VAL A 219 15.30 -12.20 -9.34
N SER A 220 15.14 -10.88 -9.50
CA SER A 220 13.82 -10.24 -9.53
C SER A 220 13.01 -10.64 -10.75
N VAL A 221 13.66 -10.76 -11.92
CA VAL A 221 13.02 -11.28 -13.14
C VAL A 221 12.64 -12.74 -12.97
N ALA A 222 13.53 -13.56 -12.40
CA ALA A 222 13.21 -14.96 -12.12
C ALA A 222 12.04 -15.11 -11.14
N ALA A 223 11.97 -14.27 -10.10
CA ALA A 223 10.85 -14.23 -9.16
C ALA A 223 9.54 -13.80 -9.85
N ALA A 224 9.59 -12.77 -10.70
CA ALA A 224 8.43 -12.33 -11.50
C ALA A 224 7.94 -13.45 -12.42
N MET A 225 8.82 -14.04 -13.24
CA MET A 225 8.48 -15.13 -14.15
C MET A 225 7.95 -16.37 -13.41
N GLY A 226 8.60 -16.73 -12.30
CA GLY A 226 8.16 -17.83 -11.45
C GLY A 226 6.77 -17.60 -10.87
N PHE A 227 6.49 -16.39 -10.40
CA PHE A 227 5.15 -16.02 -9.93
C PHE A 227 4.12 -16.08 -11.07
N ILE A 228 4.40 -15.52 -12.25
CA ILE A 228 3.45 -15.51 -13.37
C ILE A 228 3.13 -16.94 -13.84
N ILE A 229 4.13 -17.83 -13.91
CA ILE A 229 3.93 -19.25 -14.26
C ILE A 229 3.12 -19.97 -13.19
N LEU A 230 3.40 -19.72 -11.90
CA LEU A 230 2.62 -20.27 -10.80
C LEU A 230 1.17 -19.80 -10.89
N ALA A 231 0.95 -18.48 -11.03
CA ALA A 231 -0.36 -17.87 -11.14
C ALA A 231 -1.16 -18.46 -12.31
N GLN A 232 -0.53 -18.68 -13.47
CA GLN A 232 -1.17 -19.34 -14.62
C GLN A 232 -1.76 -20.72 -14.29
N LYS A 233 -1.23 -21.42 -13.28
CA LYS A 233 -1.67 -22.76 -12.88
C LYS A 233 -2.67 -22.79 -11.73
N VAL A 234 -2.65 -21.78 -10.86
CA VAL A 234 -3.37 -21.83 -9.58
C VAL A 234 -4.45 -20.76 -9.44
N VAL A 235 -4.42 -19.72 -10.27
CA VAL A 235 -5.43 -18.65 -10.23
C VAL A 235 -6.79 -19.20 -10.59
N THR A 236 -7.79 -18.79 -9.81
CA THR A 236 -9.20 -19.20 -9.97
C THR A 236 -10.11 -18.07 -10.45
N ASP A 237 -9.57 -16.85 -10.54
CA ASP A 237 -10.29 -15.65 -10.95
C ASP A 237 -10.54 -15.62 -12.47
N ASP A 238 -11.81 -15.74 -12.86
CA ASP A 238 -12.26 -15.72 -14.27
C ASP A 238 -12.01 -14.38 -14.97
N ALA A 239 -11.76 -13.29 -14.23
CA ALA A 239 -11.37 -12.00 -14.78
C ALA A 239 -9.96 -12.02 -15.42
N ILE A 240 -9.13 -13.00 -15.05
CA ILE A 240 -7.75 -13.15 -15.55
C ILE A 240 -7.73 -14.09 -16.74
N LYS A 241 -7.75 -13.53 -17.96
CA LYS A 241 -7.70 -14.33 -19.19
C LYS A 241 -6.29 -14.84 -19.50
N TRP A 242 -6.20 -15.90 -20.30
CA TRP A 242 -4.92 -16.54 -20.64
C TRP A 242 -3.88 -15.59 -21.25
N TYR A 243 -4.30 -14.59 -22.05
CA TYR A 243 -3.39 -13.64 -22.69
C TYR A 243 -2.72 -12.69 -21.69
N THR A 244 -3.35 -12.43 -20.55
CA THR A 244 -2.85 -11.54 -19.50
C THR A 244 -1.48 -11.99 -18.98
N PHE A 245 -1.29 -13.30 -18.79
CA PHE A 245 -0.01 -13.87 -18.35
C PHE A 245 1.11 -13.58 -19.37
N TYR A 246 0.86 -13.82 -20.66
CA TYR A 246 1.86 -13.62 -21.71
C TYR A 246 2.21 -12.15 -21.93
N VAL A 247 1.21 -11.25 -21.86
CA VAL A 247 1.43 -9.80 -21.93
C VAL A 247 2.26 -9.32 -20.73
N THR A 248 2.00 -9.86 -19.53
CA THR A 248 2.81 -9.56 -18.33
C THR A 248 4.26 -9.99 -18.52
N MET A 249 4.49 -11.24 -18.98
CA MET A 249 5.85 -11.74 -19.23
C MET A 249 6.59 -10.86 -20.25
N LEU A 250 5.91 -10.44 -21.32
CA LEU A 250 6.49 -9.55 -22.32
C LEU A 250 6.92 -8.21 -21.69
N PHE A 251 6.06 -7.57 -20.89
CA PHE A 251 6.44 -6.32 -20.22
C PHE A 251 7.58 -6.50 -19.23
N VAL A 252 7.59 -7.58 -18.44
CA VAL A 252 8.69 -7.88 -17.51
C VAL A 252 10.02 -8.02 -18.27
N LEU A 253 10.02 -8.71 -19.42
CA LEU A 253 11.20 -8.84 -20.26
C LEU A 253 11.66 -7.50 -20.84
N ILE A 254 10.73 -6.67 -21.33
CA ILE A 254 11.04 -5.31 -21.81
C ILE A 254 11.70 -4.47 -20.70
N TYR A 255 11.14 -4.48 -19.50
CA TYR A 255 11.71 -3.75 -18.36
C TYR A 255 13.08 -4.28 -17.95
N PHE A 256 13.28 -5.60 -18.01
CA PHE A 256 14.59 -6.19 -17.79
C PHE A 256 15.64 -5.65 -18.77
N PHE A 257 15.33 -5.62 -20.07
CA PHE A 257 16.25 -5.10 -21.08
C PHE A 257 16.58 -3.62 -20.85
N PHE A 258 15.60 -2.80 -20.48
CA PHE A 258 15.85 -1.40 -20.13
C PHE A 258 16.77 -1.26 -18.92
N MET A 259 16.53 -2.02 -17.85
CA MET A 259 17.37 -1.96 -16.65
C MET A 259 18.78 -2.54 -16.89
N TYR A 260 18.90 -3.53 -17.78
CA TYR A 260 20.19 -4.08 -18.17
C TYR A 260 20.99 -3.09 -19.03
N ALA A 261 20.34 -2.40 -19.97
CA ALA A 261 20.97 -1.35 -20.78
C ALA A 261 21.46 -0.16 -19.92
N ASP A 262 20.63 0.34 -19.00
CA ASP A 262 20.98 1.39 -18.03
C ASP A 262 22.19 0.99 -17.14
N LYS A 263 22.42 -0.31 -16.95
CA LYS A 263 23.60 -0.83 -16.25
C LYS A 263 24.86 -0.89 -17.12
N LEU A 264 24.72 -1.21 -18.40
CA LEU A 264 25.85 -1.25 -19.33
C LEU A 264 26.38 0.14 -19.64
N GLU A 265 25.52 1.15 -19.73
CA GLU A 265 25.95 2.55 -19.97
C GLU A 265 26.80 3.13 -18.81
N LYS A 266 26.63 2.59 -17.60
CA LYS A 266 27.31 3.07 -16.38
C LYS A 266 28.50 2.22 -15.92
N ALA A 267 28.79 1.11 -16.60
CA ALA A 267 29.89 0.20 -16.30
C ALA A 267 31.13 0.52 -17.14
#